data_AF-A0A7W6ENK7-F1
#
_entry.id   AF-A0A7W6ENK7-F1
#
_cell.length_a   1.000
_cell.length_b   1.000
_cell.length_c   1.000
_cell.angle_alpha   90.00
_cell.angle_beta   90.00
_cell.angle_gamma   90.00
#
_symmetry.space_group_name_H-M   'P 1'
#
loop_
_entity.id
_entity.type
_entity.pdbx_description
1 polymer ?
#
loop_
_entity_poly.entity_id
_entity_poly.type
_entity_poly.pdbx_seq_one_letter_code
_entity_poly.pdbx_strand_id
1 'polypeptide(L)'
;MFDGIKILNALGDIEALSENAYLDWTNHTRNSTGELEGRTAHYNNLLFSLKGKNLRIQGSLHKYFNSGEHNANDFNALQVEETIQDLQKRFRITPNSVLNNVEFGVNIRTPFAPKKLLQRLICYKGVPFEKTIDNGVNFYQCKHDKFILKIYDKGTQYGLNFHLLRFEVKVLGMQFFASKSISIKTLHDLTDTANYQRLGSLLLDYFDQILFDEPLITSEGLSAGQKHLLDIGRNPKTWIRPQRDDFLTETDYNRTRQEQGRREKKFIQLLQDHPKAERWQQKTAALIAQKWEELTLKSCRKCLDFQDTNTPTQKGENVANVNYTLIRHLRQSDEPQNTLPKRTCKVTGTDISNQKNNALFLTETTLRKGPDLLTELCSQHQHKKRKRQNHDEAYYIAHNIRNEYHNAANNLRNKILKIQTANSLFDQSDTIRLTEEEKQLLERWKGTPYEIKL
;
A
#
# COMPACT_ATOMS: atom_id res chain seq x y z
N MET A 1 11.31 -2.55 7.01
CA MET A 1 9.96 -2.67 6.44
C MET A 1 8.99 -1.78 7.20
N PHE A 2 8.66 -2.10 8.45
CA PHE A 2 7.98 -1.17 9.36
C PHE A 2 9.00 -0.36 10.15
N ASP A 3 8.69 0.90 10.47
CA ASP A 3 9.58 1.75 11.26
C ASP A 3 8.82 2.37 12.44
N GLY A 4 8.29 3.58 12.26
CA GLY A 4 7.54 4.29 13.29
C GLY A 4 6.18 3.67 13.61
N ILE A 5 5.83 3.54 14.88
CA ILE A 5 4.49 3.20 15.35
C ILE A 5 3.98 4.21 16.37
N LYS A 6 2.66 4.28 16.52
CA LYS A 6 2.00 4.93 17.64
C LYS A 6 0.80 4.10 18.07
N ILE A 7 0.70 3.86 19.37
CA ILE A 7 -0.38 3.18 20.06
C ILE A 7 -0.81 4.11 21.20
N LEU A 8 -2.07 4.56 21.18
CA LEU A 8 -2.59 5.48 22.19
C LEU A 8 -3.04 4.74 23.45
N ASN A 9 -3.56 3.52 23.29
CA ASN A 9 -4.05 2.66 24.37
C ASN A 9 -3.47 1.26 24.19
N ALA A 10 -2.20 1.09 24.61
CA ALA A 10 -1.52 -0.19 24.58
C ALA A 10 -2.13 -1.12 25.62
N LEU A 11 -2.38 -2.36 25.23
CA LEU A 11 -2.88 -3.40 26.12
C LEU A 11 -1.68 -4.08 26.78
N GLY A 12 -1.70 -4.19 28.10
CA GLY A 12 -0.64 -4.84 28.86
C GLY A 12 -0.88 -4.74 30.37
N ASP A 13 0.01 -5.36 31.13
CA ASP A 13 0.00 -5.28 32.59
C ASP A 13 0.67 -3.98 33.05
N ILE A 14 -0.14 -2.97 33.37
CA ILE A 14 0.33 -1.63 33.73
C ILE A 14 1.05 -1.61 35.08
N GLU A 15 0.65 -2.47 36.01
CA GLU A 15 1.27 -2.58 37.34
C GLU A 15 2.67 -3.17 37.18
N ALA A 16 2.78 -4.32 36.51
CA ALA A 16 4.07 -4.93 36.22
C ALA A 16 4.97 -4.03 35.34
N LEU A 17 4.39 -3.23 34.44
CA LEU A 17 5.15 -2.28 33.62
C LEU A 17 5.67 -1.09 34.43
N SER A 18 4.91 -0.63 35.43
CA SER A 18 5.32 0.48 36.30
C SER A 18 6.54 0.14 37.16
N GLU A 19 6.73 -1.14 37.47
CA GLU A 19 7.85 -1.68 38.25
C GLU A 19 8.93 -2.32 37.37
N ASN A 20 8.82 -2.17 36.05
CA ASN A 20 9.72 -2.83 35.10
C ASN A 20 11.13 -2.24 35.15
N ALA A 21 12.13 -3.06 35.44
CA ALA A 21 13.52 -2.65 35.59
C ALA A 21 14.15 -2.01 34.34
N TYR A 22 13.55 -2.17 33.16
CA TYR A 22 14.04 -1.53 31.93
C TYR A 22 13.49 -0.12 31.71
N LEU A 23 12.48 0.31 32.49
CA LEU A 23 11.82 1.59 32.31
C LEU A 23 12.13 2.52 33.48
N ASP A 24 13.04 3.46 33.26
CA ASP A 24 13.27 4.57 34.17
C ASP A 24 12.21 5.66 33.97
N TRP A 25 11.29 5.78 34.93
CA TRP A 25 10.11 6.62 34.82
C TRP A 25 10.36 8.04 35.35
N THR A 26 10.20 9.03 34.47
CA THR A 26 10.11 10.44 34.85
C THR A 26 8.67 10.82 35.19
N ASN A 27 8.44 11.36 36.39
CA ASN A 27 7.14 11.86 36.84
C ASN A 27 6.87 13.27 36.27
N HIS A 28 5.65 13.49 35.81
CA HIS A 28 5.15 14.81 35.39
C HIS A 28 4.08 15.26 36.36
N THR A 29 4.30 16.37 37.04
CA THR A 29 3.38 16.92 38.06
C THR A 29 2.85 18.28 37.65
N ARG A 30 1.61 18.60 38.05
CA ARG A 30 1.04 19.94 37.85
C ARG A 30 1.76 20.94 38.75
N ASN A 31 2.36 21.99 38.17
CA ASN A 31 3.10 23.01 38.92
C ASN A 31 2.30 23.71 40.03
N SER A 32 0.97 23.84 39.87
CA SER A 32 0.12 24.56 40.81
C SER A 32 -0.39 23.71 41.98
N THR A 33 -0.49 22.38 41.84
CA THR A 33 -1.07 21.49 42.87
C THR A 33 -0.10 20.40 43.34
N GLY A 34 0.99 20.14 42.61
CA GLY A 34 1.88 19.01 42.85
C GLY A 34 1.30 17.64 42.44
N GLU A 35 0.07 17.59 41.92
CA GLU A 35 -0.59 16.35 41.52
C GLU A 35 0.13 15.68 40.35
N LEU A 36 0.28 14.36 40.39
CA LEU A 36 0.87 13.56 39.31
C LEU A 36 -0.07 13.53 38.10
N GLU A 37 0.35 14.13 36.99
CA GLU A 37 -0.40 14.12 35.72
C GLU A 37 -0.06 12.91 34.84
N GLY A 38 1.13 12.33 35.01
CA GLY A 38 1.56 11.15 34.27
C GLY A 38 3.03 10.83 34.45
N ARG A 39 3.48 9.77 33.78
CA ARG A 39 4.86 9.29 33.80
C ARG A 39 5.35 9.01 32.39
N THR A 40 6.63 9.21 32.10
CA THR A 40 7.23 8.83 30.82
C THR A 40 8.53 8.07 31.02
N ALA A 41 8.77 7.06 30.21
CA ALA A 41 10.04 6.35 30.15
C ALA A 41 10.48 6.19 28.69
N HIS A 42 11.79 6.29 28.45
CA HIS A 42 12.39 6.07 27.14
C HIS A 42 13.21 4.78 27.17
N TYR A 43 13.05 3.93 26.15
CA TYR A 43 13.85 2.73 26.00
C TYR A 43 14.05 2.43 24.51
N ASN A 44 15.31 2.37 24.05
CA ASN A 44 15.69 2.04 22.66
C ASN A 44 14.80 2.72 21.60
N ASN A 45 14.64 4.04 21.69
CA ASN A 45 13.80 4.87 20.81
C ASN A 45 12.27 4.68 20.92
N LEU A 46 11.78 3.83 21.83
CA LEU A 46 10.38 3.82 22.24
C LEU A 46 10.17 4.76 23.43
N LEU A 47 9.10 5.55 23.34
CA LEU A 47 8.59 6.39 24.42
C LEU A 47 7.31 5.75 24.95
N PHE A 48 7.35 5.39 26.23
CA PHE A 48 6.21 4.95 27.02
C PHE A 48 5.67 6.16 27.78
N SER A 49 4.36 6.40 27.71
CA SER A 49 3.71 7.49 28.44
C SER A 49 2.48 6.96 29.15
N LEU A 50 2.49 7.02 30.47
CA LEU A 50 1.44 6.51 31.33
C LEU A 50 0.65 7.68 31.93
N LYS A 51 -0.67 7.69 31.74
CA LYS A 51 -1.60 8.62 32.40
C LYS A 51 -2.75 7.83 33.03
N GLY A 52 -2.72 7.67 34.35
CA GLY A 52 -3.60 6.73 35.04
C GLY A 52 -3.35 5.30 34.53
N LYS A 53 -4.39 4.65 33.99
CA LYS A 53 -4.30 3.32 33.35
C LYS A 53 -4.03 3.36 31.84
N ASN A 54 -3.98 4.55 31.24
CA ASN A 54 -3.77 4.68 29.80
C ASN A 54 -2.28 4.69 29.47
N LEU A 55 -1.84 3.65 28.78
CA LEU A 55 -0.47 3.53 28.28
C LEU A 55 -0.41 3.89 26.81
N ARG A 56 0.35 4.94 26.49
CA ARG A 56 0.71 5.29 25.12
C ARG A 56 2.14 4.80 24.84
N ILE A 57 2.33 4.21 23.67
CA ILE A 57 3.65 3.81 23.16
C ILE A 57 3.84 4.43 21.79
N GLN A 58 4.99 5.05 21.55
CA GLN A 58 5.36 5.56 20.24
C GLN A 58 6.86 5.54 20.02
N GLY A 59 7.29 5.41 18.78
CA GLY A 59 8.72 5.35 18.45
C GLY A 59 8.98 4.45 17.26
N SER A 60 10.24 4.10 17.03
CA SER A 60 10.68 3.28 15.91
C SER A 60 10.90 1.83 16.35
N LEU A 61 10.15 0.88 15.78
CA LEU A 61 10.41 -0.56 15.97
C LEU A 61 11.77 -0.97 15.42
N HIS A 62 12.19 -0.34 14.31
CA HIS A 62 13.46 -0.65 13.66
C HIS A 62 14.65 -0.18 14.52
N LYS A 63 14.60 1.04 15.07
CA LYS A 63 15.60 1.50 16.03
C LYS A 63 15.54 0.67 17.30
N TYR A 64 14.36 0.33 17.80
CA TYR A 64 14.21 -0.54 18.97
C TYR A 64 14.96 -1.86 18.80
N PHE A 65 14.76 -2.54 17.66
CA PHE A 65 15.47 -3.76 17.31
C PHE A 65 17.00 -3.56 17.28
N ASN A 66 17.46 -2.41 16.79
CA ASN A 66 18.87 -2.01 16.78
C ASN A 66 19.31 -1.30 18.08
N SER A 67 18.72 -1.63 19.23
CA SER A 67 19.10 -1.06 20.54
C SER A 67 19.04 0.47 20.64
N GLY A 68 18.17 1.11 19.86
CA GLY A 68 17.95 2.56 19.84
C GLY A 68 18.85 3.35 18.88
N GLU A 69 19.89 2.72 18.32
CA GLU A 69 21.00 3.41 17.65
C GLU A 69 20.63 3.92 16.26
N HIS A 70 20.16 3.02 15.38
CA HIS A 70 19.97 3.37 13.97
C HIS A 70 18.81 2.63 13.31
N ASN A 71 18.44 3.12 12.13
CA ASN A 71 17.51 2.46 11.21
C ASN A 71 18.07 2.42 9.77
N ALA A 72 19.39 2.35 9.63
CA ALA A 72 20.04 2.34 8.32
C ALA A 72 20.13 0.92 7.69
N ASN A 73 20.17 -0.13 8.50
CA ASN A 73 20.18 -1.51 8.02
C ASN A 73 18.80 -1.96 7.54
N ASP A 74 18.70 -3.21 7.10
CA ASP A 74 17.44 -3.84 6.77
C ASP A 74 16.69 -4.27 8.05
N PHE A 75 15.35 -4.20 7.99
CA PHE A 75 14.43 -4.68 9.03
C PHE A 75 13.32 -5.47 8.38
N ASN A 76 13.51 -6.79 8.34
CA ASN A 76 12.71 -7.73 7.58
C ASN A 76 11.52 -8.28 8.40
N ALA A 77 10.68 -9.10 7.76
CA ALA A 77 9.50 -9.70 8.36
C ALA A 77 9.79 -10.50 9.64
N LEU A 78 10.88 -11.27 9.66
CA LEU A 78 11.28 -12.07 10.82
C LEU A 78 11.67 -11.16 11.99
N GLN A 79 12.43 -10.10 11.73
CA GLN A 79 12.85 -9.15 12.77
C GLN A 79 11.66 -8.35 13.33
N VAL A 80 10.62 -8.09 12.52
CA VAL A 80 9.35 -7.52 13.00
C VAL A 80 8.67 -8.47 13.99
N GLU A 81 8.61 -9.76 13.65
CA GLU A 81 8.04 -10.80 14.52
C GLU A 81 8.83 -10.93 15.84
N GLU A 82 10.16 -11.00 15.76
CA GLU A 82 11.06 -11.03 16.92
C GLU A 82 10.88 -9.80 17.82
N THR A 83 10.75 -8.62 17.21
CA THR A 83 10.51 -7.36 17.92
C THR A 83 9.19 -7.39 18.68
N ILE A 84 8.10 -7.84 18.06
CA ILE A 84 6.78 -7.91 18.72
C ILE A 84 6.79 -8.92 19.86
N GLN A 85 7.45 -10.07 19.68
CA GLN A 85 7.62 -11.06 20.74
C GLN A 85 8.45 -10.52 21.91
N ASP A 86 9.51 -9.75 21.63
CA ASP A 86 10.33 -9.13 22.67
C ASP A 86 9.55 -8.05 23.44
N LEU A 87 8.75 -7.21 22.75
CA LEU A 87 7.85 -6.26 23.41
C LEU A 87 6.87 -6.95 24.37
N GLN A 88 6.34 -8.11 23.98
CA GLN A 88 5.46 -8.91 24.83
C GLN A 88 6.20 -9.49 26.04
N LYS A 89 7.40 -10.03 25.86
CA LYS A 89 8.17 -10.67 26.94
C LYS A 89 8.73 -9.63 27.92
N ARG A 90 9.35 -8.58 27.40
CA ARG A 90 10.11 -7.58 28.16
C ARG A 90 9.20 -6.56 28.84
N PHE A 91 8.12 -6.15 28.18
CA PHE A 91 7.24 -5.08 28.66
C PHE A 91 5.79 -5.52 28.86
N ARG A 92 5.47 -6.82 28.71
CA ARG A 92 4.10 -7.33 28.87
C ARG A 92 3.09 -6.62 27.97
N ILE A 93 3.52 -6.10 26.83
CA ILE A 93 2.66 -5.45 25.84
C ILE A 93 2.02 -6.53 24.96
N THR A 94 0.70 -6.57 24.94
CA THR A 94 -0.05 -7.57 24.20
C THR A 94 0.00 -7.26 22.70
N PRO A 95 0.23 -8.27 21.83
CA PRO A 95 0.19 -8.10 20.37
C PRO A 95 -1.15 -7.58 19.82
N ASN A 96 -2.24 -7.70 20.57
CA ASN A 96 -3.56 -7.15 20.24
C ASN A 96 -3.68 -5.63 20.44
N SER A 97 -2.62 -4.96 20.90
CA SER A 97 -2.60 -3.50 21.06
C SER A 97 -2.91 -2.80 19.74
N VAL A 98 -3.91 -1.93 19.74
CA VAL A 98 -4.42 -1.26 18.53
C VAL A 98 -3.49 -0.13 18.11
N LEU A 99 -3.04 -0.19 16.86
CA LEU A 99 -2.23 0.83 16.24
C LEU A 99 -3.06 2.07 15.92
N ASN A 100 -2.44 3.24 16.00
CA ASN A 100 -3.01 4.51 15.55
C ASN A 100 -2.25 5.08 14.36
N ASN A 101 -0.93 4.83 14.30
CA ASN A 101 -0.06 5.22 13.21
C ASN A 101 0.96 4.12 12.93
N VAL A 102 1.32 3.99 11.66
CA VAL A 102 2.36 3.07 11.18
C VAL A 102 3.15 3.76 10.09
N GLU A 103 4.48 3.71 10.15
CA GLU A 103 5.38 4.05 9.06
C GLU A 103 5.92 2.75 8.45
N PHE A 104 5.87 2.64 7.13
CA PHE A 104 6.46 1.51 6.41
C PHE A 104 7.17 1.98 5.15
N GLY A 105 8.21 1.26 4.75
CA GLY A 105 9.09 1.65 3.65
C GLY A 105 10.33 0.78 3.53
N VAL A 106 11.26 1.23 2.70
CA VAL A 106 12.50 0.52 2.36
C VAL A 106 13.72 1.42 2.40
N ASN A 107 14.87 0.81 2.69
CA ASN A 107 16.20 1.37 2.51
C ASN A 107 16.82 0.73 1.27
N ILE A 108 17.09 1.51 0.23
CA ILE A 108 17.64 1.00 -1.03
C ILE A 108 19.00 1.62 -1.33
N ARG A 109 19.93 0.77 -1.77
CA ARG A 109 21.21 1.23 -2.30
C ARG A 109 21.01 1.73 -3.71
N THR A 110 21.39 2.98 -3.98
CA THR A 110 21.22 3.59 -5.30
C THR A 110 22.57 3.74 -6.01
N PRO A 111 22.64 3.53 -7.34
CA PRO A 111 23.88 3.74 -8.10
C PRO A 111 24.23 5.22 -8.26
N PHE A 112 23.34 6.12 -7.86
CA PHE A 112 23.48 7.58 -7.88
C PHE A 112 23.30 8.17 -6.49
N ALA A 113 23.80 9.38 -6.29
CA ALA A 113 23.68 10.10 -5.02
C ALA A 113 22.21 10.43 -4.70
N PRO A 114 21.66 10.01 -3.53
CA PRO A 114 20.26 10.23 -3.19
C PRO A 114 19.87 11.71 -3.21
N LYS A 115 20.75 12.60 -2.73
CA LYS A 115 20.60 14.06 -2.83
C LYS A 115 20.23 14.56 -4.23
N LYS A 116 20.80 13.99 -5.30
CA LYS A 116 20.48 14.41 -6.67
C LYS A 116 19.06 14.05 -7.06
N LEU A 117 18.57 12.87 -6.67
CA LEU A 117 17.18 12.44 -6.88
C LEU A 117 16.22 13.31 -6.07
N LEU A 118 16.54 13.58 -4.79
CA LEU A 118 15.71 14.39 -3.90
C LEU A 118 15.48 15.81 -4.42
N GLN A 119 16.49 16.41 -5.06
CA GLN A 119 16.38 17.74 -5.67
C GLN A 119 15.43 17.79 -6.89
N ARG A 120 14.99 16.64 -7.39
CA ARG A 120 14.10 16.52 -8.56
C ARG A 120 12.66 16.21 -8.19
N LEU A 121 12.35 16.07 -6.91
CA LEU A 121 10.98 15.87 -6.45
C LEU A 121 10.15 17.12 -6.71
N ILE A 122 9.04 16.98 -7.44
CA ILE A 122 8.13 18.09 -7.73
C ILE A 122 6.90 17.99 -6.82
N CYS A 123 6.05 16.99 -7.04
CA CYS A 123 4.80 16.83 -6.29
C CYS A 123 4.30 15.38 -6.33
N TYR A 124 3.40 15.03 -5.42
CA TYR A 124 2.56 13.83 -5.54
C TYR A 124 1.10 14.28 -5.57
N LYS A 125 0.38 13.94 -6.65
CA LYS A 125 -1.05 14.30 -6.83
C LYS A 125 -1.33 15.78 -6.56
N GLY A 126 -0.44 16.65 -7.00
CA GLY A 126 -0.56 18.11 -6.89
C GLY A 126 -0.24 18.69 -5.52
N VAL A 127 0.21 17.88 -4.56
CA VAL A 127 0.78 18.37 -3.31
C VAL A 127 2.31 18.39 -3.45
N PRO A 128 2.97 19.54 -3.27
CA PRO A 128 4.41 19.67 -3.46
C PRO A 128 5.22 18.91 -2.40
N PHE A 129 6.43 18.49 -2.77
CA PHE A 129 7.40 18.03 -1.78
C PHE A 129 8.08 19.22 -1.10
N GLU A 130 8.16 19.18 0.22
CA GLU A 130 8.81 20.18 1.04
C GLU A 130 10.07 19.59 1.68
N LYS A 131 11.17 20.34 1.64
CA LYS A 131 12.36 20.01 2.41
C LYS A 131 12.12 20.37 3.87
N THR A 132 12.29 19.42 4.77
CA THR A 132 12.07 19.56 6.21
C THR A 132 13.32 19.13 6.98
N ILE A 133 13.53 19.76 8.15
CA ILE A 133 14.54 19.37 9.12
C ILE A 133 13.81 18.98 10.40
N ASP A 134 13.99 17.75 10.86
CA ASP A 134 13.44 17.25 12.12
C ASP A 134 14.56 16.59 12.93
N ASN A 135 14.78 17.05 14.16
CA ASN A 135 15.87 16.59 15.03
C ASN A 135 17.25 16.54 14.32
N GLY A 136 17.56 17.58 13.53
CA GLY A 136 18.81 17.67 12.77
C GLY A 136 18.88 16.80 11.50
N VAL A 137 17.84 16.01 11.21
CA VAL A 137 17.77 15.15 10.03
C VAL A 137 17.04 15.87 8.89
N ASN A 138 17.72 15.99 7.74
CA ASN A 138 17.16 16.56 6.51
C ASN A 138 16.40 15.49 5.70
N PHE A 139 15.19 15.80 5.25
CA PHE A 139 14.42 14.95 4.36
C PHE A 139 13.38 15.72 3.55
N TYR A 140 12.82 15.07 2.54
CA TYR A 140 11.71 15.60 1.76
C TYR A 140 10.43 14.89 2.18
N GLN A 141 9.34 15.65 2.30
CA GLN A 141 8.03 15.09 2.61
C GLN A 141 6.90 15.68 1.76
N CYS A 142 5.88 14.88 1.51
CA CYS A 142 4.63 15.29 0.87
C CYS A 142 3.46 14.89 1.79
N LYS A 143 2.80 15.89 2.37
CA LYS A 143 1.78 15.70 3.42
C LYS A 143 0.38 15.63 2.82
N HIS A 144 -0.32 14.52 3.06
CA HIS A 144 -1.76 14.37 2.81
C HIS A 144 -2.49 14.11 4.12
N ASP A 145 -3.81 14.32 4.12
CA ASP A 145 -4.65 14.19 5.32
C ASP A 145 -4.55 12.81 5.99
N LYS A 146 -4.34 11.76 5.19
CA LYS A 146 -4.33 10.37 5.67
C LYS A 146 -2.94 9.76 5.76
N PHE A 147 -1.95 10.33 5.07
CA PHE A 147 -0.59 9.79 5.03
C PHE A 147 0.44 10.87 4.67
N ILE A 148 1.71 10.60 4.98
CA ILE A 148 2.85 11.44 4.57
C ILE A 148 3.83 10.56 3.82
N LEU A 149 4.22 10.97 2.62
CA LEU A 149 5.36 10.38 1.93
C LEU A 149 6.63 11.03 2.46
N LYS A 150 7.66 10.25 2.78
CA LYS A 150 8.94 10.76 3.23
C LYS A 150 10.08 10.11 2.47
N ILE A 151 11.07 10.92 2.08
CA ILE A 151 12.24 10.47 1.32
C ILE A 151 13.52 11.05 1.93
N TYR A 152 14.48 10.18 2.24
CA TYR A 152 15.70 10.54 2.96
C TYR A 152 16.97 10.12 2.21
N ASP A 153 18.01 10.92 2.36
CA ASP A 153 19.39 10.50 2.11
C ASP A 153 19.97 9.91 3.40
N LYS A 154 19.71 8.61 3.63
CA LYS A 154 20.20 7.88 4.81
C LYS A 154 21.71 7.68 4.79
N GLY A 155 22.31 7.63 3.60
CA GLY A 155 23.76 7.54 3.43
C GLY A 155 24.45 8.73 4.08
N THR A 156 24.02 9.94 3.70
CA THR A 156 24.53 11.18 4.31
C THR A 156 24.16 11.29 5.79
N GLN A 157 22.92 10.93 6.16
CA GLN A 157 22.45 11.02 7.55
C GLN A 157 23.33 10.23 8.54
N TYR A 158 23.83 9.07 8.13
CA TYR A 158 24.63 8.18 8.99
C TYR A 158 26.11 8.10 8.58
N GLY A 159 26.58 8.96 7.67
CA GLY A 159 27.98 8.98 7.24
C GLY A 159 28.45 7.68 6.55
N LEU A 160 27.56 7.01 5.81
CA LEU A 160 27.86 5.75 5.14
C LEU A 160 28.75 5.98 3.90
N ASN A 161 29.63 5.02 3.60
CA ASN A 161 30.47 5.03 2.41
C ASN A 161 29.73 4.59 1.12
N PHE A 162 28.42 4.36 1.20
CA PHE A 162 27.56 4.05 0.06
C PHE A 162 26.29 4.89 0.08
N HIS A 163 25.69 5.05 -1.09
CA HIS A 163 24.43 5.75 -1.27
C HIS A 163 23.26 4.93 -0.75
N LEU A 164 22.56 5.45 0.25
CA LEU A 164 21.36 4.82 0.81
C LEU A 164 20.20 5.80 0.77
N LEU A 165 19.20 5.51 -0.07
CA LEU A 165 17.95 6.25 -0.15
C LEU A 165 16.89 5.50 0.65
N ARG A 166 16.09 6.22 1.42
CA ARG A 166 14.90 5.66 2.08
C ARG A 166 13.66 6.28 1.51
N PHE A 167 12.66 5.44 1.25
CA PHE A 167 11.31 5.88 0.93
C PHE A 167 10.31 5.24 1.88
N GLU A 168 9.47 6.08 2.50
CA GLU A 168 8.50 5.67 3.52
C GLU A 168 7.13 6.31 3.33
N VAL A 169 6.11 5.58 3.74
CA VAL A 169 4.74 6.05 3.90
C VAL A 169 4.40 6.03 5.38
N LYS A 170 4.18 7.21 5.97
CA LYS A 170 3.61 7.36 7.31
C LYS A 170 2.11 7.44 7.22
N VAL A 171 1.40 6.46 7.76
CA VAL A 171 -0.06 6.47 7.88
C VAL A 171 -0.48 7.29 9.10
N LEU A 172 -1.35 8.28 8.89
CA LEU A 172 -1.82 9.19 9.95
C LEU A 172 -3.03 8.65 10.72
N GLY A 173 -3.81 7.76 10.10
CA GLY A 173 -4.90 7.04 10.76
C GLY A 173 -5.20 5.71 10.08
N MET A 174 -5.49 4.68 10.88
CA MET A 174 -5.61 3.29 10.42
C MET A 174 -6.79 3.03 9.47
N GLN A 175 -7.81 3.90 9.42
CA GLN A 175 -8.87 3.87 8.42
C GLN A 175 -8.33 3.93 6.99
N PHE A 176 -7.13 4.50 6.81
CA PHE A 176 -6.42 4.49 5.54
C PHE A 176 -6.17 3.07 5.03
N PHE A 177 -5.68 2.15 5.87
CA PHE A 177 -5.43 0.77 5.46
C PHE A 177 -6.71 0.04 5.08
N ALA A 178 -7.80 0.24 5.84
CA ALA A 178 -9.10 -0.32 5.49
C ALA A 178 -9.56 0.14 4.09
N SER A 179 -9.37 1.42 3.75
CA SER A 179 -9.68 1.97 2.42
C SER A 179 -8.81 1.42 1.28
N LYS A 180 -7.71 0.75 1.62
CA LYS A 180 -6.78 0.09 0.70
C LYS A 180 -6.89 -1.44 0.73
N SER A 181 -7.91 -1.98 1.41
CA SER A 181 -8.07 -3.42 1.61
C SER A 181 -6.85 -4.08 2.29
N ILE A 182 -6.17 -3.33 3.16
CA ILE A 182 -5.07 -3.80 4.00
C ILE A 182 -5.63 -3.99 5.42
N SER A 183 -5.50 -5.20 5.96
CA SER A 183 -6.09 -5.59 7.23
C SER A 183 -5.07 -5.50 8.37
N ILE A 184 -4.61 -4.28 8.66
CA ILE A 184 -3.69 -4.00 9.78
C ILE A 184 -4.41 -3.10 10.78
N LYS A 185 -4.60 -3.61 12.01
CA LYS A 185 -5.20 -2.88 13.13
C LYS A 185 -4.37 -2.96 14.40
N THR A 186 -3.69 -4.08 14.63
CA THR A 186 -2.95 -4.38 15.86
C THR A 186 -1.47 -4.60 15.59
N LEU A 187 -0.65 -4.65 16.65
CA LEU A 187 0.77 -5.05 16.53
C LEU A 187 0.92 -6.41 15.84
N HIS A 188 0.11 -7.39 16.23
CA HIS A 188 0.11 -8.73 15.65
C HIS A 188 -0.09 -8.70 14.14
N ASP A 189 -0.97 -7.83 13.63
CA ASP A 189 -1.25 -7.77 12.19
C ASP A 189 -0.04 -7.31 11.36
N LEU A 190 0.98 -6.72 11.98
CA LEU A 190 2.25 -6.37 11.31
C LEU A 190 3.06 -7.62 10.92
N THR A 191 2.81 -8.78 11.53
CA THR A 191 3.46 -10.06 11.17
C THR A 191 2.67 -10.85 10.12
N ASP A 192 1.48 -10.39 9.74
CA ASP A 192 0.64 -11.06 8.75
C ASP A 192 1.16 -10.80 7.33
N THR A 193 1.84 -11.83 6.78
CA THR A 193 2.38 -11.80 5.42
C THR A 193 1.33 -11.58 4.34
N ALA A 194 0.05 -11.86 4.59
CA ALA A 194 -1.03 -11.61 3.63
C ALA A 194 -1.19 -10.12 3.29
N ASN A 195 -0.75 -9.22 4.19
CA ASN A 195 -0.77 -7.78 3.98
C ASN A 195 0.45 -7.27 3.19
N TYR A 196 1.56 -8.01 3.17
CA TYR A 196 2.84 -7.52 2.65
C TYR A 196 2.83 -7.26 1.15
N GLN A 197 2.16 -8.10 0.37
CA GLN A 197 2.01 -7.87 -1.06
C GLN A 197 1.28 -6.54 -1.32
N ARG A 198 0.20 -6.27 -0.58
CA ARG A 198 -0.60 -5.04 -0.75
C ARG A 198 0.16 -3.79 -0.29
N LEU A 199 0.92 -3.90 0.79
CA LEU A 199 1.80 -2.81 1.24
C LEU A 199 2.90 -2.50 0.22
N GLY A 200 3.51 -3.52 -0.37
CA GLY A 200 4.51 -3.37 -1.42
C GLY A 200 3.93 -2.70 -2.67
N SER A 201 2.77 -3.17 -3.14
CA SER A 201 2.06 -2.53 -4.25
C SER A 201 1.71 -1.08 -3.94
N LEU A 202 1.23 -0.79 -2.72
CA LEU A 202 0.89 0.58 -2.31
C LEU A 202 2.13 1.49 -2.28
N LEU A 203 3.26 0.98 -1.79
CA LEU A 203 4.53 1.71 -1.77
C LEU A 203 4.99 2.04 -3.19
N LEU A 204 5.00 1.05 -4.09
CA LEU A 204 5.37 1.23 -5.50
C LEU A 204 4.43 2.19 -6.23
N ASP A 205 3.11 1.98 -6.10
CA ASP A 205 2.11 2.86 -6.69
C ASP A 205 2.32 4.32 -6.26
N TYR A 206 2.72 4.54 -5.01
CA TYR A 206 2.98 5.87 -4.50
C TYR A 206 4.24 6.48 -5.09
N PHE A 207 5.31 5.70 -5.17
CA PHE A 207 6.57 6.18 -5.76
C PHE A 207 6.44 6.47 -7.27
N ASP A 208 5.77 5.59 -8.03
CA ASP A 208 5.58 5.71 -9.47
C ASP A 208 4.71 6.91 -9.88
N GLN A 209 3.81 7.33 -8.99
CA GLN A 209 2.95 8.50 -9.20
C GLN A 209 3.56 9.81 -8.71
N ILE A 210 4.77 9.81 -8.13
CA ILE A 210 5.50 11.04 -7.85
C ILE A 210 5.92 11.65 -9.18
N LEU A 211 5.74 12.97 -9.29
CA LEU A 211 6.26 13.71 -10.43
C LEU A 211 7.71 14.13 -10.16
N PHE A 212 8.61 13.74 -11.06
CA PHE A 212 10.04 14.05 -11.02
C PHE A 212 10.43 14.98 -12.18
N ASP A 213 11.46 15.79 -11.94
CA ASP A 213 12.26 16.41 -12.99
C ASP A 213 13.39 15.46 -13.44
N GLU A 214 13.92 15.66 -14.65
CA GLU A 214 15.08 14.97 -15.18
C GLU A 214 16.22 15.97 -15.40
N PRO A 215 17.39 15.80 -14.76
CA PRO A 215 18.44 16.81 -14.67
C PRO A 215 19.12 17.13 -16.01
N LEU A 216 19.23 16.16 -16.91
CA LEU A 216 19.93 16.30 -18.19
C LEU A 216 19.04 16.78 -19.34
N ILE A 217 17.73 16.90 -19.09
CA ILE A 217 16.78 17.40 -20.09
C ILE A 217 16.85 18.92 -20.08
N THR A 218 17.20 19.49 -21.22
CA THR A 218 17.35 20.92 -21.42
C THR A 218 16.36 21.40 -22.48
N SER A 219 16.31 22.70 -22.71
CA SER A 219 15.40 23.28 -23.71
C SER A 219 15.85 23.00 -25.15
N GLU A 220 17.11 22.61 -25.35
CA GLU A 220 17.70 22.39 -26.67
C GLU A 220 17.03 21.23 -27.41
N GLY A 221 16.69 21.45 -28.68
CA GLY A 221 16.02 20.45 -29.51
C GLY A 221 14.52 20.28 -29.26
N LEU A 222 13.94 20.96 -28.26
CA LEU A 222 12.51 20.93 -28.00
C LEU A 222 11.74 21.96 -28.85
N SER A 223 10.53 21.60 -29.27
CA SER A 223 9.58 22.56 -29.89
C SER A 223 9.17 23.65 -28.89
N ALA A 224 8.67 24.79 -29.39
CA ALA A 224 8.24 25.90 -28.53
C ALA A 224 7.22 25.46 -27.45
N GLY A 225 6.28 24.59 -27.80
CA GLY A 225 5.29 24.05 -26.86
C GLY A 225 5.90 23.11 -25.81
N GLN A 226 6.89 22.30 -26.19
CA GLN A 226 7.61 21.42 -25.25
C GLN A 226 8.52 22.21 -24.32
N LYS A 227 9.19 23.26 -24.81
CA LYS A 227 10.00 24.18 -23.99
C LYS A 227 9.13 24.83 -22.91
N HIS A 228 8.01 25.43 -23.32
CA HIS A 228 7.07 26.03 -22.37
C HIS A 228 6.56 25.01 -21.36
N LEU A 229 6.22 23.79 -21.79
CA LEU A 229 5.76 22.72 -20.90
C LEU A 229 6.85 22.28 -19.90
N LEU A 230 8.10 22.18 -20.35
CA LEU A 230 9.23 21.84 -19.48
C LEU A 230 9.43 22.91 -18.40
N ASP A 231 9.42 24.18 -18.79
CA ASP A 231 9.65 25.31 -17.90
C ASP A 231 8.56 25.41 -16.82
N ILE A 232 7.28 25.38 -17.21
CA ILE A 232 6.19 25.42 -16.24
C ILE A 232 6.11 24.12 -15.43
N GLY A 233 6.44 22.98 -16.05
CA GLY A 233 6.27 21.66 -15.45
C GLY A 233 7.26 21.37 -14.33
N ARG A 234 8.42 22.02 -14.33
CA ARG A 234 9.39 21.95 -13.23
C ARG A 234 8.95 22.69 -11.98
N ASN A 235 7.99 23.61 -12.09
CA ASN A 235 7.48 24.36 -10.96
C ASN A 235 6.35 23.58 -10.27
N PRO A 236 6.48 23.21 -8.97
CA PRO A 236 5.42 22.53 -8.24
C PRO A 236 4.07 23.26 -8.24
N LYS A 237 4.07 24.60 -8.32
CA LYS A 237 2.84 25.42 -8.35
C LYS A 237 1.95 25.12 -9.56
N THR A 238 2.53 24.69 -10.67
CA THR A 238 1.80 24.30 -11.89
C THR A 238 0.86 23.11 -11.65
N TRP A 239 1.18 22.28 -10.66
CA TRP A 239 0.49 21.02 -10.41
C TRP A 239 -0.49 21.07 -9.24
N ILE A 240 -0.63 22.23 -8.58
CA ILE A 240 -1.63 22.41 -7.52
C ILE A 240 -3.01 22.12 -8.08
N ARG A 241 -3.75 21.22 -7.43
CA ARG A 241 -5.08 20.82 -7.91
C ARG A 241 -6.10 21.94 -7.68
N PRO A 242 -6.92 22.28 -8.69
CA PRO A 242 -8.00 23.24 -8.52
C PRO A 242 -8.98 22.76 -7.45
N GLN A 243 -9.47 23.68 -6.62
CA GLN A 243 -10.57 23.40 -5.68
C GLN A 243 -11.90 23.71 -6.35
N ARG A 244 -12.97 23.00 -5.94
CA ARG A 244 -14.31 23.23 -6.53
C ARG A 244 -14.78 24.67 -6.32
N ASP A 245 -14.43 25.26 -5.18
CA ASP A 245 -14.84 26.60 -4.77
C ASP A 245 -14.20 27.71 -5.61
N ASP A 246 -13.14 27.41 -6.35
CA ASP A 246 -12.47 28.37 -7.25
C ASP A 246 -13.28 28.63 -8.55
N PHE A 247 -14.40 27.93 -8.78
CA PHE A 247 -15.14 27.96 -10.04
C PHE A 247 -16.62 28.25 -9.86
N LEU A 248 -17.17 29.08 -10.76
CA LEU A 248 -18.61 29.37 -10.79
C LEU A 248 -19.44 28.14 -11.20
N THR A 249 -18.95 27.36 -12.17
CA THR A 249 -19.68 26.19 -12.70
C THR A 249 -18.91 24.89 -12.51
N GLU A 250 -19.65 23.78 -12.37
CA GLU A 250 -19.06 22.44 -12.31
C GLU A 250 -18.40 22.06 -13.64
N THR A 251 -18.94 22.53 -14.76
CA THR A 251 -18.37 22.32 -16.10
C THR A 251 -16.97 22.92 -16.22
N ASP A 252 -16.76 24.14 -15.72
CA ASP A 252 -15.46 24.81 -15.75
C ASP A 252 -14.42 24.13 -14.86
N TYR A 253 -14.84 23.72 -13.66
CA TYR A 253 -14.03 22.94 -12.74
C TYR A 253 -13.59 21.61 -13.40
N ASN A 254 -14.53 20.86 -13.97
CA ASN A 254 -14.26 19.58 -14.61
C ASN A 254 -13.35 19.74 -15.84
N ARG A 255 -13.57 20.77 -16.66
CA ARG A 255 -12.71 21.11 -17.80
C ARG A 255 -11.28 21.40 -17.35
N THR A 256 -11.10 22.29 -16.38
CA THR A 256 -9.78 22.69 -15.87
C THR A 256 -9.02 21.51 -15.28
N ARG A 257 -9.70 20.67 -14.50
CA ARG A 257 -9.13 19.43 -13.94
C ARG A 257 -8.69 18.45 -15.04
N GLN A 258 -9.49 18.28 -16.09
CA GLN A 258 -9.14 17.42 -17.23
C GLN A 258 -7.94 17.96 -18.01
N GLU A 259 -7.89 19.28 -18.24
CA GLU A 259 -6.75 19.94 -18.90
C GLU A 259 -5.46 19.78 -18.11
N GLN A 260 -5.51 19.95 -16.78
CA GLN A 260 -4.37 19.71 -15.90
C GLN A 260 -3.91 18.25 -16.00
N GLY A 261 -4.82 17.28 -15.94
CA GLY A 261 -4.47 15.86 -16.09
C GLY A 261 -3.87 15.52 -17.47
N ARG A 262 -4.31 16.19 -18.55
CA ARG A 262 -3.69 16.05 -19.88
C ARG A 262 -2.29 16.67 -19.91
N ARG A 263 -2.10 17.83 -19.27
CA ARG A 263 -0.80 18.50 -19.16
C ARG A 263 0.21 17.67 -18.39
N GLU A 264 -0.19 17.10 -17.26
CA GLU A 264 0.64 16.22 -16.42
C GLU A 264 1.12 15.01 -17.23
N LYS A 265 0.21 14.34 -17.94
CA LYS A 265 0.56 13.24 -18.84
C LYS A 265 1.54 13.64 -19.94
N LYS A 266 1.33 14.79 -20.58
CA LYS A 266 2.25 15.30 -21.61
C LYS A 266 3.63 15.62 -21.05
N PHE A 267 3.70 16.16 -19.84
CA PHE A 267 4.96 16.47 -19.18
C PHE A 267 5.72 15.18 -18.81
N ILE A 268 5.03 14.18 -18.22
CA ILE A 268 5.62 12.87 -17.95
C ILE A 268 6.14 12.22 -19.25
N GLN A 269 5.33 12.24 -20.31
CA GLN A 269 5.72 11.68 -21.62
C GLN A 269 6.95 12.41 -22.19
N LEU A 270 6.97 13.74 -22.12
CA LEU A 270 8.10 14.56 -22.55
C LEU A 270 9.40 14.14 -21.85
N LEU A 271 9.35 13.90 -20.54
CA LEU A 271 10.53 13.47 -19.78
C LEU A 271 10.94 12.03 -20.13
N GLN A 272 9.98 11.11 -20.27
CA GLN A 272 10.25 9.70 -20.53
C GLN A 272 10.82 9.41 -21.93
N ASP A 273 10.30 10.11 -22.95
CA ASP A 273 10.70 9.91 -24.35
C ASP A 273 12.00 10.65 -24.71
N HIS A 274 12.47 11.54 -23.84
CA HIS A 274 13.64 12.34 -24.14
C HIS A 274 14.91 11.47 -24.21
N PRO A 275 15.75 11.58 -25.25
CA PRO A 275 16.96 10.76 -25.39
C PRO A 275 17.95 10.87 -24.22
N LYS A 276 17.98 12.04 -23.56
CA LYS A 276 18.84 12.31 -22.39
C LYS A 276 18.23 11.89 -21.03
N ALA A 277 17.05 11.28 -21.01
CA ALA A 277 16.41 10.88 -19.76
C ALA A 277 17.23 9.82 -19.03
N GLU A 278 17.58 10.06 -17.77
CA GLU A 278 18.37 9.10 -16.99
C GLU A 278 17.51 7.99 -16.39
N ARG A 279 16.18 8.22 -16.34
CA ARG A 279 15.17 7.26 -15.87
C ARG A 279 15.39 6.87 -14.40
N TRP A 280 15.77 7.85 -13.58
CA TRP A 280 16.05 7.62 -12.16
C TRP A 280 14.81 7.16 -11.40
N GLN A 281 13.62 7.66 -11.75
CA GLN A 281 12.37 7.21 -11.13
C GLN A 281 12.17 5.71 -11.35
N GLN A 282 12.25 5.23 -12.60
CA GLN A 282 12.04 3.82 -12.93
C GLN A 282 13.10 2.91 -12.29
N LYS A 283 14.37 3.34 -12.30
CA LYS A 283 15.46 2.62 -11.62
C LYS A 283 15.21 2.51 -10.12
N THR A 284 14.76 3.60 -9.49
CA THR A 284 14.47 3.63 -8.05
C THR A 284 13.26 2.78 -7.70
N ALA A 285 12.20 2.82 -8.52
CA ALA A 285 11.01 1.99 -8.35
C ALA A 285 11.36 0.49 -8.43
N ALA A 286 12.22 0.09 -9.37
CA ALA A 286 12.70 -1.29 -9.46
C ALA A 286 13.48 -1.71 -8.20
N LEU A 287 14.36 -0.84 -7.69
CA LEU A 287 15.09 -1.09 -6.44
C LEU A 287 14.15 -1.18 -5.22
N ILE A 288 13.11 -0.35 -5.16
CA ILE A 288 12.08 -0.42 -4.11
C ILE A 288 11.35 -1.76 -4.17
N ALA A 289 10.95 -2.20 -5.37
CA ALA A 289 10.23 -3.46 -5.56
C ALA A 289 11.08 -4.65 -5.11
N GLN A 290 12.32 -4.71 -5.60
CA GLN A 290 13.27 -5.76 -5.24
C GLN A 290 13.52 -5.78 -3.72
N LYS A 291 13.81 -4.62 -3.11
CA LYS A 291 14.07 -4.56 -1.66
C LYS A 291 12.84 -4.93 -0.84
N TRP A 292 11.64 -4.56 -1.27
CA TRP A 292 10.42 -4.96 -0.57
C TRP A 292 10.23 -6.48 -0.60
N GLU A 293 10.49 -7.13 -1.73
CA GLU A 293 10.48 -8.59 -1.85
C GLU A 293 11.53 -9.23 -0.91
N GLU A 294 12.78 -8.76 -0.95
CA GLU A 294 13.85 -9.23 -0.06
C GLU A 294 13.47 -9.16 1.42
N LEU A 295 12.84 -8.06 1.86
CA LEU A 295 12.44 -7.87 3.26
C LEU A 295 11.24 -8.71 3.69
N THR A 296 10.44 -9.20 2.73
CA THR A 296 9.19 -9.93 2.99
C THR A 296 9.34 -11.44 2.85
N LEU A 297 10.39 -11.90 2.18
CA LEU A 297 10.76 -13.31 2.15
C LEU A 297 11.07 -13.78 3.58
N LYS A 298 10.31 -14.75 4.08
CA LYS A 298 10.70 -15.54 5.24
C LYS A 298 11.86 -16.44 4.81
N SER A 299 13.08 -15.93 4.83
CA SER A 299 14.25 -16.76 4.56
C SER A 299 14.29 -17.88 5.60
N CYS A 300 14.14 -19.12 5.11
CA CYS A 300 14.46 -20.32 5.86
C CYS A 300 15.93 -20.20 6.31
N ARG A 301 16.23 -20.47 7.59
CA ARG A 301 17.56 -20.34 8.20
C ARG A 301 18.69 -21.18 7.53
N LYS A 302 18.40 -21.94 6.47
CA LYS A 302 19.36 -22.81 5.76
C LYS A 302 19.97 -22.22 4.47
N CYS A 303 19.68 -20.97 4.10
CA CYS A 303 20.20 -20.38 2.85
C CYS A 303 21.04 -19.10 3.03
N LEU A 304 21.56 -18.84 4.22
CA LEU A 304 22.47 -17.71 4.49
C LEU A 304 23.88 -18.20 4.80
N ASP A 305 24.47 -18.92 3.84
CA ASP A 305 25.92 -19.06 3.73
C ASP A 305 26.34 -18.56 2.34
N PHE A 306 26.39 -17.24 2.20
CA PHE A 306 27.30 -16.60 1.26
C PHE A 306 27.98 -15.47 2.03
N GLN A 307 29.03 -15.87 2.77
CA GLN A 307 30.02 -14.93 3.26
C GLN A 307 30.96 -14.53 2.13
N ASP A 308 31.34 -13.26 2.20
CA ASP A 308 32.32 -12.56 1.39
C ASP A 308 33.63 -13.32 1.15
N THR A 309 34.15 -13.22 -0.08
CA THR A 309 35.60 -13.14 -0.30
C THR A 309 35.93 -12.12 -1.40
N ASN A 310 36.66 -11.07 -1.01
CA ASN A 310 37.54 -10.21 -1.82
C ASN A 310 38.35 -11.05 -2.84
N THR A 311 38.74 -10.70 -4.08
CA THR A 311 39.13 -9.48 -4.84
C THR A 311 39.51 -9.96 -6.29
N PRO A 312 40.15 -9.21 -7.22
CA PRO A 312 39.75 -8.02 -8.00
C PRO A 312 39.78 -8.22 -9.56
N THR A 313 39.07 -7.36 -10.31
CA THR A 313 39.26 -6.94 -11.74
C THR A 313 39.52 -7.97 -12.88
N GLN A 314 38.67 -7.97 -13.92
CA GLN A 314 39.01 -7.43 -15.27
C GLN A 314 37.79 -7.40 -16.22
N LYS A 315 37.98 -6.65 -17.32
CA LYS A 315 37.04 -6.04 -18.26
C LYS A 315 36.05 -6.96 -18.98
N GLY A 316 34.87 -6.37 -19.22
CA GLY A 316 34.20 -6.33 -20.53
C GLY A 316 33.46 -7.59 -20.97
N GLU A 317 32.12 -7.54 -20.93
CA GLU A 317 31.26 -7.87 -22.08
C GLU A 317 29.77 -7.64 -21.76
N ASN A 318 29.04 -7.32 -22.83
CA ASN A 318 27.64 -6.94 -22.99
C ASN A 318 26.61 -7.50 -21.98
N VAL A 319 25.89 -6.60 -21.29
CA VAL A 319 24.63 -6.94 -20.62
C VAL A 319 23.50 -6.88 -21.64
N ALA A 320 23.29 -8.00 -22.33
CA ALA A 320 22.07 -8.27 -23.07
C ALA A 320 20.99 -8.81 -22.12
N ASN A 321 19.77 -8.29 -22.29
CA ASN A 321 18.46 -8.79 -21.83
C ASN A 321 18.47 -10.06 -20.98
N VAL A 322 18.17 -9.91 -19.68
CA VAL A 322 17.77 -11.06 -18.85
C VAL A 322 16.25 -11.05 -18.71
N ASN A 323 15.62 -11.99 -19.42
CA ASN A 323 14.23 -12.38 -19.25
C ASN A 323 14.02 -12.97 -17.85
N TYR A 324 13.03 -12.43 -17.13
CA TYR A 324 12.59 -12.96 -15.83
C TYR A 324 11.80 -14.26 -16.03
N THR A 325 12.46 -15.40 -15.83
CA THR A 325 11.80 -16.71 -15.73
C THR A 325 11.45 -16.97 -14.27
N LEU A 326 10.15 -17.06 -13.97
CA LEU A 326 9.61 -17.51 -12.68
C LEU A 326 10.22 -18.87 -12.31
N ILE A 327 10.98 -18.94 -11.22
CA ILE A 327 11.36 -20.22 -10.62
C ILE A 327 10.16 -20.75 -9.82
N ARG A 328 9.35 -21.55 -10.53
CA ARG A 328 8.35 -22.43 -9.95
C ARG A 328 9.11 -23.57 -9.25
N HIS A 329 9.19 -23.52 -7.93
CA HIS A 329 9.78 -24.64 -7.16
C HIS A 329 8.93 -25.89 -7.36
N LEU A 330 9.55 -26.89 -8.00
CA LEU A 330 9.09 -28.27 -8.05
C LEU A 330 9.08 -28.82 -6.61
N ARG A 331 7.89 -29.09 -6.08
CA ARG A 331 7.73 -30.09 -5.02
C ARG A 331 7.43 -31.42 -5.72
N GLN A 332 8.45 -32.27 -5.82
CA GLN A 332 8.22 -33.70 -5.84
C GLN A 332 8.03 -34.14 -4.39
N SER A 333 6.81 -34.55 -4.07
CA SER A 333 6.52 -35.39 -2.93
C SER A 333 5.48 -36.38 -3.43
N ASP A 334 5.95 -37.60 -3.69
CA ASP A 334 5.09 -38.76 -3.84
C ASP A 334 4.31 -38.96 -2.54
N GLU A 335 2.97 -38.86 -2.59
CA GLU A 335 2.01 -39.57 -1.73
C GLU A 335 0.55 -39.23 -2.13
N PRO A 336 -0.46 -40.04 -1.73
CA PRO A 336 -1.41 -40.67 -2.65
C PRO A 336 -2.62 -39.80 -3.03
N GLN A 337 -3.21 -40.12 -4.19
CA GLN A 337 -4.42 -39.47 -4.72
C GLN A 337 -5.58 -39.58 -3.74
N ASN A 338 -5.88 -38.48 -3.06
CA ASN A 338 -7.14 -38.27 -2.37
C ASN A 338 -8.05 -37.47 -3.31
N THR A 339 -9.09 -38.12 -3.86
CA THR A 339 -10.03 -37.51 -4.81
C THR A 339 -10.84 -36.40 -4.13
N LEU A 340 -10.38 -35.15 -4.29
CA LEU A 340 -11.13 -33.97 -3.85
C LEU A 340 -12.48 -33.88 -4.60
N PRO A 341 -13.56 -33.45 -3.93
CA PRO A 341 -14.88 -33.34 -4.55
C PRO A 341 -14.83 -32.36 -5.74
N LYS A 342 -15.40 -32.79 -6.87
CA LYS A 342 -15.46 -32.03 -8.12
C LYS A 342 -16.20 -30.71 -7.90
N ARG A 343 -15.48 -29.58 -8.00
CA ARG A 343 -16.05 -28.24 -7.81
C ARG A 343 -16.44 -27.66 -9.15
N THR A 344 -17.66 -27.17 -9.27
CA THR A 344 -18.18 -26.58 -10.51
C THR A 344 -18.52 -25.10 -10.36
N CYS A 345 -18.46 -24.36 -11.46
CA CYS A 345 -18.89 -22.97 -11.53
C CYS A 345 -20.40 -22.88 -11.27
N LYS A 346 -20.82 -21.97 -10.38
CA LYS A 346 -22.23 -21.80 -10.01
C LYS A 346 -23.16 -21.32 -11.14
N VAL A 347 -22.61 -20.84 -12.25
CA VAL A 347 -23.38 -20.30 -13.38
C VAL A 347 -23.29 -21.23 -14.57
N THR A 348 -22.07 -21.61 -14.98
CA THR A 348 -21.86 -22.42 -16.21
C THR A 348 -21.78 -23.92 -15.96
N GLY A 349 -21.69 -24.37 -14.70
CA GLY A 349 -21.51 -25.79 -14.35
C GLY A 349 -20.14 -26.37 -14.70
N THR A 350 -19.23 -25.59 -15.30
CA THR A 350 -17.89 -26.02 -15.71
C THR A 350 -17.02 -26.39 -14.52
N ASP A 351 -16.16 -27.39 -14.66
CA ASP A 351 -15.21 -27.80 -13.61
C ASP A 351 -14.20 -26.68 -13.29
N ILE A 352 -14.15 -26.28 -12.02
CA ILE A 352 -13.24 -25.26 -11.46
C ILE A 352 -12.33 -25.85 -10.38
N SER A 353 -12.21 -27.17 -10.30
CA SER A 353 -11.34 -27.88 -9.34
C SER A 353 -9.87 -27.48 -9.49
N ASN A 354 -9.47 -27.07 -10.69
CA ASN A 354 -8.13 -26.55 -11.01
C ASN A 354 -7.90 -25.08 -10.59
N GLN A 355 -8.88 -24.44 -9.95
CA GLN A 355 -8.79 -23.06 -9.44
C GLN A 355 -8.67 -23.03 -7.91
N LYS A 356 -8.34 -21.85 -7.35
CA LYS A 356 -8.22 -21.65 -5.88
C LYS A 356 -9.42 -22.25 -5.12
N ASN A 357 -9.18 -22.77 -3.92
CA ASN A 357 -10.18 -23.49 -3.10
C ASN A 357 -11.49 -22.72 -2.82
N ASN A 358 -11.45 -21.39 -2.90
CA ASN A 358 -12.60 -20.49 -2.70
C ASN A 358 -13.23 -19.94 -3.99
N ALA A 359 -12.76 -20.36 -5.18
CA ALA A 359 -13.35 -19.93 -6.44
C ALA A 359 -14.80 -20.44 -6.57
N LEU A 360 -15.72 -19.53 -6.89
CA LEU A 360 -17.14 -19.83 -7.13
C LEU A 360 -17.51 -19.79 -8.61
N PHE A 361 -16.70 -19.09 -9.42
CA PHE A 361 -16.94 -18.83 -10.84
C PHE A 361 -15.68 -19.09 -11.67
N LEU A 362 -15.84 -19.20 -12.99
CA LEU A 362 -14.73 -19.24 -13.94
C LEU A 362 -13.89 -17.96 -13.89
N THR A 363 -12.57 -18.13 -13.92
CA THR A 363 -11.62 -17.02 -13.97
C THR A 363 -11.11 -16.80 -15.39
N GLU A 364 -10.72 -15.57 -15.70
CA GLU A 364 -10.09 -15.19 -16.98
C GLU A 364 -8.87 -16.06 -17.29
N THR A 365 -8.09 -16.46 -16.28
CA THR A 365 -6.93 -17.33 -16.45
C THR A 365 -7.28 -18.75 -16.88
N THR A 366 -8.44 -19.27 -16.44
CA THR A 366 -8.92 -20.60 -16.86
C THR A 366 -9.45 -20.53 -18.29
N LEU A 367 -10.18 -19.47 -18.63
CA LEU A 367 -10.68 -19.25 -19.99
C LEU A 367 -9.55 -19.03 -21.01
N ARG A 368 -8.49 -18.32 -20.63
CA ARG A 368 -7.30 -18.13 -21.49
C ARG A 368 -6.54 -19.43 -21.78
N LYS A 369 -6.67 -20.44 -20.92
CA LYS A 369 -6.01 -21.75 -21.07
C LYS A 369 -6.85 -22.78 -21.83
N GLY A 370 -8.14 -22.52 -22.03
CA GLY A 370 -9.08 -23.43 -22.69
C GLY A 370 -9.81 -22.72 -23.84
N PRO A 371 -9.20 -22.62 -25.04
CA PRO A 371 -9.78 -21.90 -26.18
C PRO A 371 -11.12 -22.49 -26.65
N ASP A 372 -11.32 -23.80 -26.52
CA ASP A 372 -12.58 -24.46 -26.88
C ASP A 372 -13.72 -24.04 -25.93
N LEU A 373 -13.45 -24.07 -24.62
CA LEU A 373 -14.38 -23.61 -23.58
C LEU A 373 -14.69 -22.11 -23.71
N LEU A 374 -13.69 -21.30 -24.08
CA LEU A 374 -13.89 -19.88 -24.33
C LEU A 374 -14.86 -19.66 -25.48
N THR A 375 -14.70 -20.39 -26.59
CA THR A 375 -15.56 -20.28 -27.78
C THR A 375 -17.00 -20.72 -27.48
N GLU A 376 -17.17 -21.80 -26.72
CA GLU A 376 -18.47 -22.28 -26.28
C GLU A 376 -19.20 -21.21 -25.44
N LEU A 377 -18.51 -20.66 -24.43
CA LEU A 377 -19.10 -19.66 -23.53
C LEU A 377 -19.25 -18.27 -24.17
N CYS A 378 -18.49 -17.94 -25.22
CA CYS A 378 -18.72 -16.76 -26.05
C CYS A 378 -20.15 -16.80 -26.62
N SER A 379 -20.61 -17.95 -27.12
CA SER A 379 -21.94 -18.05 -27.73
C SER A 379 -23.09 -17.89 -26.73
N GLN A 380 -22.87 -18.26 -25.45
CA GLN A 380 -23.91 -18.30 -24.42
C GLN A 380 -24.00 -17.01 -23.58
N HIS A 381 -22.86 -16.36 -23.27
CA HIS A 381 -22.80 -15.25 -22.30
C HIS A 381 -22.28 -13.92 -22.89
N GLN A 382 -22.18 -13.79 -24.22
CA GLN A 382 -21.77 -12.55 -24.88
C GLN A 382 -22.98 -11.61 -25.08
N HIS A 383 -23.30 -10.80 -24.07
CA HIS A 383 -24.24 -9.70 -24.23
C HIS A 383 -23.57 -8.44 -24.80
N LYS A 384 -24.26 -7.79 -25.76
CA LYS A 384 -23.89 -6.62 -26.59
C LYS A 384 -22.61 -5.87 -26.17
N LYS A 385 -21.62 -5.88 -27.10
CA LYS A 385 -20.35 -5.15 -27.06
C LYS A 385 -20.52 -3.71 -26.52
N ARG A 386 -20.03 -3.44 -25.31
CA ARG A 386 -19.60 -2.08 -24.96
C ARG A 386 -18.30 -1.81 -25.74
N LYS A 387 -18.31 -0.92 -26.73
CA LYS A 387 -17.10 -0.46 -27.45
C LYS A 387 -16.10 0.13 -26.45
N ARG A 388 -15.11 -0.62 -25.94
CA ARG A 388 -13.94 -0.11 -25.19
C ARG A 388 -12.71 -1.03 -25.36
N GLN A 389 -11.52 -0.43 -25.44
CA GLN A 389 -10.30 -0.97 -26.07
C GLN A 389 -9.27 -1.65 -25.13
N ASN A 390 -9.62 -2.05 -23.89
CA ASN A 390 -8.58 -2.32 -22.87
C ASN A 390 -8.55 -3.72 -22.24
N HIS A 391 -9.47 -4.64 -22.58
CA HIS A 391 -9.45 -6.01 -22.04
C HIS A 391 -9.78 -7.05 -23.12
N ASP A 392 -9.34 -8.28 -22.91
CA ASP A 392 -9.55 -9.40 -23.84
C ASP A 392 -10.91 -10.08 -23.63
N GLU A 393 -11.29 -10.96 -24.56
CA GLU A 393 -12.59 -11.62 -24.57
C GLU A 393 -12.82 -12.51 -23.34
N ALA A 394 -11.78 -13.22 -22.89
CA ALA A 394 -11.81 -14.05 -21.69
C ALA A 394 -12.14 -13.24 -20.42
N TYR A 395 -11.63 -12.01 -20.30
CA TYR A 395 -11.98 -11.12 -19.19
C TYR A 395 -13.48 -10.78 -19.20
N TYR A 396 -14.01 -10.38 -20.36
CA TYR A 396 -15.41 -9.97 -20.46
C TYR A 396 -16.38 -11.11 -20.19
N ILE A 397 -16.05 -12.33 -20.62
CA ILE A 397 -16.88 -13.51 -20.36
C ILE A 397 -16.85 -13.87 -18.88
N ALA A 398 -15.66 -13.94 -18.26
CA ALA A 398 -15.55 -14.15 -16.82
C ALA A 398 -16.29 -13.06 -16.01
N HIS A 399 -16.29 -11.82 -16.51
CA HIS A 399 -17.02 -10.71 -15.90
C HIS A 399 -18.55 -10.87 -16.05
N ASN A 400 -19.03 -11.23 -17.23
CA ASN A 400 -20.46 -11.45 -17.49
C ASN A 400 -21.02 -12.62 -16.67
N ILE A 401 -20.29 -13.74 -16.60
CA ILE A 401 -20.67 -14.90 -15.79
C ILE A 401 -20.84 -14.50 -14.31
N ARG A 402 -19.91 -13.72 -13.76
CA ARG A 402 -20.02 -13.21 -12.38
C ARG A 402 -21.23 -12.29 -12.22
N ASN A 403 -21.42 -11.38 -13.17
CA ASN A 403 -22.54 -10.44 -13.14
C ASN A 403 -23.89 -11.14 -13.22
N GLU A 404 -24.02 -12.23 -13.96
CA GLU A 404 -25.25 -13.01 -14.06
C GLU A 404 -25.73 -13.51 -12.68
N TYR A 405 -24.80 -13.99 -11.86
CA TYR A 405 -25.10 -14.43 -10.49
C TYR A 405 -25.42 -13.28 -9.52
N HIS A 406 -24.77 -12.12 -9.70
CA HIS A 406 -24.86 -11.00 -8.74
C HIS A 406 -25.92 -9.95 -9.11
N ASN A 407 -26.22 -9.75 -10.39
CA ASN A 407 -27.04 -8.64 -10.88
C ASN A 407 -28.47 -8.68 -10.36
N ALA A 408 -29.12 -9.86 -10.36
CA ALA A 408 -30.51 -9.99 -9.92
C ALA A 408 -30.69 -9.45 -8.49
N ALA A 409 -29.84 -9.90 -7.57
CA ALA A 409 -29.89 -9.46 -6.18
C ALA A 409 -29.45 -8.00 -6.03
N ASN A 410 -28.38 -7.57 -6.71
CA ASN A 410 -27.87 -6.19 -6.62
C ASN A 410 -28.92 -5.17 -7.11
N ASN A 411 -29.60 -5.49 -8.22
CA ASN A 411 -30.64 -4.65 -8.80
C ASN A 411 -31.86 -4.58 -7.87
N LEU A 412 -32.29 -5.71 -7.29
CA LEU A 412 -33.37 -5.75 -6.31
C LEU A 412 -33.04 -4.89 -5.08
N ARG A 413 -31.83 -5.04 -4.52
CA ARG A 413 -31.36 -4.24 -3.39
C ARG A 413 -31.36 -2.74 -3.69
N ASN A 414 -30.82 -2.35 -4.84
CA ASN A 414 -30.77 -0.96 -5.25
C ASN A 414 -32.17 -0.38 -5.50
N LYS A 415 -33.10 -1.19 -6.01
CA LYS A 415 -34.51 -0.82 -6.19
C LYS A 415 -35.18 -0.54 -4.84
N ILE A 416 -34.97 -1.41 -3.85
CA ILE A 416 -35.50 -1.24 -2.49
C ILE A 416 -34.92 -0.01 -1.80
N LEU A 417 -33.59 0.17 -1.85
CA LEU A 417 -32.95 1.36 -1.27
C LEU A 417 -33.47 2.66 -1.90
N LYS A 418 -33.68 2.66 -3.21
CA LYS A 418 -34.24 3.83 -3.91
C LYS A 418 -35.65 4.16 -3.43
N ILE A 419 -36.47 3.14 -3.17
CA ILE A 419 -37.80 3.31 -2.58
C ILE A 419 -37.67 3.88 -1.17
N GLN A 420 -36.83 3.30 -0.32
CA GLN A 420 -36.57 3.73 1.07
C GLN A 420 -36.05 5.18 1.20
N THR A 421 -35.39 5.69 0.16
CA THR A 421 -34.86 7.08 0.12
C THR A 421 -35.82 8.09 -0.49
N ALA A 422 -36.95 7.67 -1.06
CA ALA A 422 -37.92 8.59 -1.63
C ALA A 422 -38.76 9.23 -0.51
N ASN A 423 -39.06 10.53 -0.55
CA ASN A 423 -39.96 11.14 0.42
C ASN A 423 -41.40 10.63 0.18
N SER A 424 -41.93 9.83 1.12
CA SER A 424 -43.30 9.32 1.11
C SER A 424 -44.04 9.74 2.38
N LEU A 425 -45.35 9.90 2.28
CA LEU A 425 -46.26 10.21 3.39
C LEU A 425 -46.54 8.98 4.29
N PHE A 426 -46.17 7.78 3.86
CA PHE A 426 -46.32 6.51 4.59
C PHE A 426 -44.98 5.86 4.86
N ASP A 427 -44.89 5.08 5.95
CA ASP A 427 -43.74 4.24 6.24
C ASP A 427 -43.56 3.20 5.12
N GLN A 428 -42.36 3.17 4.54
CA GLN A 428 -42.12 2.50 3.27
C GLN A 428 -41.88 1.00 3.46
N SER A 429 -41.54 0.56 4.67
CA SER A 429 -41.49 -0.85 5.06
C SER A 429 -42.82 -1.57 4.82
N ASP A 430 -43.95 -0.89 5.03
CA ASP A 430 -45.29 -1.49 4.94
C ASP A 430 -45.82 -1.64 3.51
N THR A 431 -45.15 -1.05 2.53
CA THR A 431 -45.58 -1.04 1.12
C THR A 431 -44.77 -1.97 0.22
N ILE A 432 -43.61 -2.45 0.69
CA ILE A 432 -42.72 -3.32 -0.09
C ILE A 432 -43.19 -4.78 0.04
N ARG A 433 -43.90 -5.27 -0.98
CA ARG A 433 -44.23 -6.70 -1.09
C ARG A 433 -43.17 -7.41 -1.93
N LEU A 434 -42.39 -8.28 -1.30
CA LEU A 434 -41.41 -9.14 -1.98
C LEU A 434 -41.96 -10.56 -2.14
N THR A 435 -41.67 -11.18 -3.28
CA THR A 435 -41.90 -12.61 -3.48
C THR A 435 -40.93 -13.45 -2.63
N GLU A 436 -41.24 -14.73 -2.41
CA GLU A 436 -40.33 -15.62 -1.68
C GLU A 436 -38.97 -15.79 -2.38
N GLU A 437 -38.94 -15.76 -3.72
CA GLU A 437 -37.70 -15.77 -4.50
C GLU A 437 -36.87 -14.49 -4.27
N GLU A 438 -37.51 -13.33 -4.22
CA GLU A 438 -36.86 -12.05 -3.93
C GLU A 438 -36.30 -12.01 -2.51
N LYS A 439 -37.03 -12.54 -1.52
CA LYS A 439 -36.54 -12.67 -0.14
C LYS A 439 -35.29 -13.55 -0.07
N GLN A 440 -35.32 -14.71 -0.73
CA GLN A 440 -34.15 -15.60 -0.80
C GLN A 440 -32.93 -14.93 -1.46
N LEU A 441 -33.15 -14.08 -2.48
CA LEU A 441 -32.06 -13.32 -3.09
C LEU A 441 -31.43 -12.33 -2.11
N LEU A 442 -32.20 -11.73 -1.20
CA LEU A 442 -31.71 -10.77 -0.20
C LEU A 442 -31.02 -11.42 1.00
N GLU A 443 -31.35 -12.67 1.32
CA GLU A 443 -30.77 -13.42 2.46
C GLU A 443 -29.23 -13.47 2.41
N ARG A 444 -28.64 -13.35 1.20
CA ARG A 444 -27.17 -13.30 1.00
C ARG A 444 -26.47 -12.15 1.74
N TRP A 445 -27.20 -11.11 2.16
CA TRP A 445 -26.66 -9.96 2.89
C TRP A 445 -27.01 -9.96 4.37
N LYS A 446 -27.75 -10.93 4.86
CA LYS A 446 -28.14 -11.03 6.28
C LYS A 446 -26.91 -11.05 7.18
N GLY A 447 -26.88 -10.22 8.22
CA GLY A 447 -25.75 -10.07 9.12
C GLY A 447 -24.53 -9.35 8.53
N THR A 448 -24.63 -8.79 7.32
CA THR A 448 -23.59 -7.96 6.71
C THR A 448 -23.95 -6.47 6.77
N PRO A 449 -22.99 -5.55 6.62
CA PRO A 449 -23.28 -4.11 6.51
C PRO A 449 -24.19 -3.73 5.34
N TYR A 450 -24.43 -4.66 4.41
CA TYR A 450 -25.26 -4.46 3.22
C TYR A 450 -26.67 -5.04 3.37
N GLU A 451 -27.00 -5.61 4.53
CA GLU A 451 -28.33 -6.11 4.86
C GLU A 451 -29.40 -5.03 4.64
N ILE A 452 -30.49 -5.40 3.98
CA ILE A 452 -31.66 -4.54 3.86
C ILE A 452 -32.52 -4.81 5.09
N LYS A 453 -32.66 -3.78 5.93
CA LYS A 453 -33.65 -3.78 7.00
C LYS A 453 -34.97 -3.34 6.37
N LEU A 454 -35.81 -4.32 6.05
CA LEU A 454 -37.18 -4.11 5.61
C LEU A 454 -38.09 -3.94 6.81
#